data_AF-A0A9D6V1T9-F1
#
_entry.id   AF-A0A9D6V1T9-F1
#
_cell.length_a   1.000
_cell.length_b   1.000
_cell.length_c   1.000
_cell.angle_alpha   90.00
_cell.angle_beta   90.00
_cell.angle_gamma   90.00
#
_symmetry.space_group_name_H-M   'P 1'
#
loop_
_entity.id
_entity.type
_entity.pdbx_description
1 polymer ?
#
loop_
_entity_poly.entity_id
_entity_poly.type
_entity_poly.pdbx_seq_one_letter_code
_entity_poly.pdbx_strand_id
1 'polypeptide(L)'
;MNDSSGILQELSDRFPEAIVSVQRTVDQVPTVWIKKECLRDVLRYLKKETAKPYRILYDLSAIDERVRTHRTDQPVSDFTVFYYLLSLERNEFVRVKVPLKGEHPQVPTIAGIWANANWYEREVWDLFGILFDGHPNLRRILLPPTWEGHPLRKEHPARATEMGPFQLPEDKAVAEEATLRFHPEEWGIQQRSDDVDRMFLNMGPQHPGTHGVFRIVLALDGEEIVDAVLDIGYHHRAAEKMAERQSWHTFIPYTDRVDYLGGVMNNFPYVMAAERLAGIRVPDKAKLIRIMMSEFFRISNHLVFYGTFAQDVGMMSPVFFMFNDRERVFQIVEAICGGRMHPSWFRIGGVAQDLPRGWDKLVREFCDYFPARLDEWDTLVMQNRIFQARTKGVAAYSLDEALEWGITGPGLRACGLDWDFRKKQPYSGYDQLEFDVPTGSNGDCYDRGMIHVEEMRQSIRIIRQCLDNMPDGPYKAEHPLTTPPPKERTMHDIETLIAHFLHVSWGPVLPPDESFVNIEATKGANGYYLISDGNTMSYRTRIRTPSFAHLQMIPQVIRGSTVADLIAFLGSIDFVMSDVDR
;
A
#
# COMPACT_ATOMS: atom_id res chain seq x y z
N MET A 1 5.09 -12.83 -24.92
CA MET A 1 3.99 -12.41 -25.83
C MET A 1 2.71 -12.71 -25.08
N ASN A 2 1.97 -11.65 -24.73
CA ASN A 2 1.03 -11.63 -23.62
C ASN A 2 -0.24 -12.44 -23.87
N ASP A 3 -0.65 -13.21 -22.87
CA ASP A 3 -1.96 -13.89 -22.77
C ASP A 3 -3.07 -12.89 -22.40
N SER A 4 -2.72 -11.61 -22.28
CA SER A 4 -3.58 -10.51 -21.84
C SER A 4 -4.72 -10.17 -22.82
N SER A 5 -4.58 -10.52 -24.11
CA SER A 5 -5.70 -10.49 -25.07
C SER A 5 -6.69 -11.64 -24.85
N GLY A 6 -6.25 -12.74 -24.23
CA GLY A 6 -7.04 -13.94 -23.99
C GLY A 6 -8.20 -13.69 -23.04
N ILE A 7 -7.97 -13.03 -21.89
CA ILE A 7 -9.04 -12.80 -20.92
C ILE A 7 -10.08 -11.79 -21.42
N LEU A 8 -9.67 -10.78 -22.19
CA LEU A 8 -10.61 -9.82 -22.79
C LEU A 8 -11.48 -10.48 -23.85
N GLN A 9 -10.90 -11.39 -24.64
CA GLN A 9 -11.64 -12.19 -25.62
C GLN A 9 -12.59 -13.14 -24.91
N GLU A 10 -12.14 -13.85 -23.87
CA GLU A 10 -12.95 -14.75 -23.05
C GLU A 10 -14.16 -14.04 -22.44
N LEU A 11 -13.97 -12.83 -21.91
CA LEU A 11 -15.08 -12.00 -21.42
C LEU A 11 -16.02 -11.54 -22.54
N SER A 12 -15.48 -11.23 -23.73
CA SER A 12 -16.28 -10.79 -24.88
C SER A 12 -17.13 -11.92 -25.46
N ASP A 13 -16.60 -13.15 -25.49
CA ASP A 13 -17.30 -14.32 -25.98
C ASP A 13 -18.41 -14.75 -25.02
N ARG A 14 -18.17 -14.65 -23.71
CA ARG A 14 -19.11 -15.12 -22.68
C ARG A 14 -20.13 -14.07 -22.24
N PHE A 15 -19.75 -12.79 -22.22
CA PHE A 15 -20.61 -11.69 -21.78
C PHE A 15 -20.64 -10.52 -22.80
N PRO A 16 -21.02 -10.77 -24.07
CA PRO A 16 -20.99 -9.74 -25.10
C PRO A 16 -21.88 -8.54 -24.77
N GLU A 17 -23.01 -8.77 -24.11
CA GLU A 17 -23.96 -7.70 -23.75
C GLU A 17 -23.54 -6.88 -22.53
N ALA A 18 -22.60 -7.39 -21.71
CA ALA A 18 -22.13 -6.74 -20.50
C ALA A 18 -21.04 -5.71 -20.78
N ILE A 19 -20.23 -5.92 -21.83
CA ILE A 19 -19.10 -5.07 -22.18
C ILE A 19 -19.58 -3.82 -22.90
N VAL A 20 -19.18 -2.66 -22.39
CA VAL A 20 -19.46 -1.35 -22.98
C VAL A 20 -18.34 -0.95 -23.94
N SER A 21 -17.09 -1.07 -23.49
CA SER A 21 -15.89 -0.83 -24.30
C SER A 21 -14.66 -1.49 -23.67
N VAL A 22 -13.59 -1.59 -24.46
CA VAL A 22 -12.26 -2.03 -23.98
C VAL A 22 -11.33 -0.82 -24.06
N GLN A 23 -10.64 -0.52 -22.97
CA GLN A 23 -9.72 0.60 -22.88
C GLN A 23 -8.28 0.10 -22.97
N ARG A 24 -7.48 0.77 -23.80
CA ARG A 24 -6.03 0.60 -23.81
C ARG A 24 -5.39 1.64 -22.90
N THR A 25 -4.42 1.21 -22.11
CA THR A 25 -3.69 2.04 -21.14
C THR A 25 -2.19 1.82 -21.30
N VAL A 26 -1.37 2.80 -20.93
CA VAL A 26 0.09 2.71 -21.07
C VAL A 26 0.71 1.59 -20.22
N ASP A 27 0.07 1.20 -19.12
CA ASP A 27 0.47 0.08 -18.28
C ASP A 27 0.17 -1.31 -18.84
N GLN A 28 -0.53 -1.39 -19.97
CA GLN A 28 -0.88 -2.63 -20.68
C GLN A 28 -1.74 -3.60 -19.84
N VAL A 29 -2.33 -3.14 -18.73
CA VAL A 29 -3.27 -3.95 -17.95
C VAL A 29 -4.58 -4.09 -18.74
N PRO A 30 -5.08 -5.31 -18.98
CA PRO A 30 -6.39 -5.54 -19.58
C PRO A 30 -7.49 -4.75 -18.87
N THR A 31 -8.04 -3.74 -19.55
CA THR A 31 -9.05 -2.85 -18.98
C THR A 31 -10.35 -2.95 -19.77
N VAL A 32 -11.42 -3.36 -19.08
CA VAL A 32 -12.75 -3.54 -19.67
C VAL A 32 -13.79 -2.70 -18.93
N TRP A 33 -14.67 -2.06 -19.68
CA TRP A 33 -15.82 -1.32 -19.16
C TRP A 33 -17.06 -2.20 -19.18
N ILE A 34 -17.74 -2.32 -18.05
CA ILE A 34 -18.87 -3.24 -17.86
C ILE A 34 -20.08 -2.47 -17.36
N LYS A 35 -21.27 -2.84 -17.85
CA LYS A 35 -22.55 -2.35 -17.34
C LYS A 35 -22.76 -2.78 -15.88
N LYS A 36 -23.24 -1.85 -15.03
CA LYS A 36 -23.40 -2.10 -13.59
C LYS A 36 -24.32 -3.30 -13.28
N GLU A 37 -25.28 -3.58 -14.15
CA GLU A 37 -26.26 -4.67 -13.99
C GLU A 37 -25.60 -6.06 -14.10
N CYS A 38 -24.54 -6.18 -14.90
CA CYS A 38 -23.83 -7.45 -15.14
C CYS A 38 -22.58 -7.61 -14.24
N LEU A 39 -22.27 -6.61 -13.41
CA LEU A 39 -21.02 -6.54 -12.66
C LEU A 39 -20.78 -7.78 -11.79
N ARG A 40 -21.78 -8.17 -10.99
CA ARG A 40 -21.63 -9.29 -10.05
C ARG A 40 -21.39 -10.61 -10.76
N ASP A 41 -22.02 -10.82 -11.90
CA ASP A 41 -21.90 -12.07 -12.65
C ASP A 41 -20.53 -12.17 -13.34
N VAL A 42 -20.04 -11.08 -13.93
CA VAL A 42 -18.69 -11.06 -14.51
C VAL A 42 -17.62 -11.24 -13.43
N LEU A 43 -17.75 -10.56 -12.29
CA LEU A 43 -16.78 -10.70 -11.21
C LEU A 43 -16.81 -12.10 -10.57
N ARG A 44 -17.99 -12.70 -10.40
CA ARG A 44 -18.12 -14.10 -9.94
C ARG A 44 -17.45 -15.05 -10.92
N TYR A 45 -17.64 -14.83 -12.22
CA TYR A 45 -17.00 -15.59 -13.27
C TYR A 45 -15.47 -15.52 -13.16
N LEU A 46 -14.92 -14.29 -13.10
CA LEU A 46 -13.48 -14.05 -12.96
C LEU A 46 -12.89 -14.72 -11.71
N LYS A 47 -13.64 -14.73 -10.61
CA LYS A 47 -13.18 -15.35 -9.35
C LYS A 47 -13.15 -16.87 -9.37
N LYS A 48 -14.16 -17.53 -9.95
CA LYS A 48 -14.40 -18.97 -9.72
C LYS A 48 -14.40 -19.85 -10.96
N GLU A 49 -14.78 -19.31 -12.10
CA GLU A 49 -15.16 -20.11 -13.27
C GLU A 49 -14.19 -19.99 -14.45
N THR A 50 -13.33 -18.96 -14.45
CA THR A 50 -12.25 -18.86 -15.42
C THR A 50 -11.19 -19.95 -15.18
N ALA A 51 -10.53 -20.40 -16.25
CA ALA A 51 -9.55 -21.50 -16.18
C ALA A 51 -8.39 -21.24 -15.21
N LYS A 52 -7.99 -19.97 -15.05
CA LYS A 52 -7.03 -19.51 -14.05
C LYS A 52 -7.64 -18.31 -13.32
N PRO A 53 -8.22 -18.51 -12.13
CA PRO A 53 -9.06 -17.53 -11.47
C PRO A 53 -8.32 -16.31 -10.94
N TYR A 54 -9.03 -15.18 -10.88
CA TYR A 54 -8.61 -13.97 -10.20
C TYR A 54 -9.06 -14.03 -8.74
N ARG A 55 -8.27 -14.73 -7.91
CA ARG A 55 -8.63 -15.02 -6.51
C ARG A 55 -8.53 -13.81 -5.60
N ILE A 56 -7.62 -12.86 -5.89
CA ILE A 56 -7.37 -11.69 -5.05
C ILE A 56 -8.06 -10.45 -5.63
N LEU A 57 -8.92 -9.81 -4.84
CA LEU A 57 -9.28 -8.40 -5.05
C LEU A 57 -8.13 -7.54 -4.53
N TYR A 58 -7.33 -7.00 -5.46
CA TYR A 58 -6.11 -6.28 -5.16
C TYR A 58 -6.38 -4.84 -4.69
N ASP A 59 -7.32 -4.16 -5.34
CA ASP A 59 -7.78 -2.83 -4.98
C ASP A 59 -9.19 -2.57 -5.55
N LEU A 60 -9.93 -1.66 -4.91
CA LEU A 60 -11.21 -1.14 -5.38
C LEU A 60 -11.26 0.34 -5.00
N SER A 61 -11.46 1.21 -5.99
CA SER A 61 -11.63 2.63 -5.75
C SER A 61 -12.49 3.29 -6.84
N ALA A 62 -12.62 4.61 -6.78
CA ALA A 62 -13.41 5.38 -7.72
C ALA A 62 -12.65 6.60 -8.27
N ILE A 63 -13.23 7.15 -9.33
CA ILE A 63 -12.78 8.34 -10.04
C ILE A 63 -14.02 9.23 -10.24
N ASP A 64 -13.91 10.49 -9.87
CA ASP A 64 -14.84 11.53 -10.30
C ASP A 64 -14.39 12.04 -11.66
N GLU A 65 -15.18 11.80 -12.71
CA GLU A 65 -14.81 12.04 -14.11
C GLU A 65 -15.40 13.35 -14.67
N ARG A 66 -16.20 14.09 -13.87
CA ARG A 66 -16.99 15.24 -14.34
C ARG A 66 -16.17 16.37 -14.96
N VAL A 67 -14.92 16.53 -14.53
CA VAL A 67 -14.02 17.59 -15.00
C VAL A 67 -12.86 17.06 -15.88
N ARG A 68 -12.85 15.76 -16.19
CA ARG A 68 -11.79 15.16 -17.02
C ARG A 68 -12.06 15.41 -18.50
N THR A 69 -11.05 15.87 -19.21
CA THR A 69 -11.16 16.28 -20.62
C THR A 69 -10.72 15.21 -21.60
N HIS A 70 -9.63 14.48 -21.31
CA HIS A 70 -9.07 13.46 -22.18
C HIS A 70 -9.63 12.07 -21.83
N ARG A 71 -10.74 11.73 -22.49
CA ARG A 71 -11.49 10.48 -22.27
C ARG A 71 -11.79 9.70 -23.56
N THR A 72 -10.88 9.75 -24.52
CA THR A 72 -11.02 8.98 -25.78
C THR A 72 -11.25 7.50 -25.46
N ASP A 73 -12.21 6.87 -26.15
CA ASP A 73 -12.59 5.46 -26.01
C ASP A 73 -13.20 5.03 -24.65
N GLN A 74 -13.53 6.00 -23.78
CA GLN A 74 -14.23 5.75 -22.53
C GLN A 74 -15.74 6.02 -22.67
N PRO A 75 -16.60 5.23 -22.02
CA PRO A 75 -18.03 5.53 -21.98
C PRO A 75 -18.30 6.81 -21.18
N VAL A 76 -19.35 7.52 -21.57
CA VAL A 76 -19.80 8.73 -20.86
C VAL A 76 -20.23 8.36 -19.43
N SER A 77 -19.56 8.94 -18.44
CA SER A 77 -19.86 8.77 -17.02
C SER A 77 -19.49 10.00 -16.21
N ASP A 78 -20.22 10.24 -15.11
CA ASP A 78 -19.88 11.25 -14.11
C ASP A 78 -18.90 10.68 -13.08
N PHE A 79 -19.06 9.40 -12.75
CA PHE A 79 -18.17 8.66 -11.86
C PHE A 79 -17.78 7.33 -12.50
N THR A 80 -16.60 6.83 -12.15
CA THR A 80 -16.13 5.49 -12.52
C THR A 80 -15.76 4.75 -11.25
N VAL A 81 -16.33 3.56 -11.03
CA VAL A 81 -15.81 2.61 -10.04
C VAL A 81 -14.93 1.60 -10.76
N PHE A 82 -13.76 1.31 -10.21
CA PHE A 82 -12.83 0.34 -10.79
C PHE A 82 -12.40 -0.72 -9.79
N TYR A 83 -12.21 -1.93 -10.31
CA TYR A 83 -11.81 -3.12 -9.58
C TYR A 83 -10.52 -3.64 -10.18
N TYR A 84 -9.49 -3.78 -9.36
CA TYR A 84 -8.25 -4.45 -9.73
C TYR A 84 -8.25 -5.85 -9.16
N LEU A 85 -8.16 -6.85 -10.04
CA LEU A 85 -8.07 -8.24 -9.64
C LEU A 85 -6.72 -8.79 -10.04
N LEU A 86 -6.18 -9.68 -9.21
CA LEU A 86 -4.90 -10.36 -9.44
C LEU A 86 -5.13 -11.87 -9.53
N SER A 87 -4.63 -12.46 -10.61
CA SER A 87 -4.51 -13.92 -10.74
C SER A 87 -3.04 -14.32 -10.58
N LEU A 88 -2.76 -15.07 -9.51
CA LEU A 88 -1.40 -15.54 -9.22
C LEU A 88 -0.97 -16.61 -10.23
N GLU A 89 -1.89 -17.47 -10.67
CA GLU A 89 -1.62 -18.51 -11.67
C GLU A 89 -1.37 -17.94 -13.08
N ARG A 90 -2.05 -16.85 -13.44
CA ARG A 90 -1.76 -16.12 -14.69
C ARG A 90 -0.55 -15.21 -14.56
N ASN A 91 -0.22 -14.80 -13.33
CA ASN A 91 0.73 -13.72 -13.07
C ASN A 91 0.33 -12.41 -13.77
N GLU A 92 -0.96 -12.11 -13.77
CA GLU A 92 -1.56 -10.98 -14.50
C GLU A 92 -2.64 -10.27 -13.68
N PHE A 93 -2.74 -8.96 -13.90
CA PHE A 93 -3.83 -8.14 -13.41
C PHE A 93 -4.95 -8.01 -14.46
N VAL A 94 -6.18 -7.80 -14.01
CA VAL A 94 -7.27 -7.31 -14.85
C VAL A 94 -7.95 -6.13 -14.15
N ARG A 95 -8.30 -5.11 -14.93
CA ARG A 95 -9.02 -3.93 -14.45
C ARG A 95 -10.43 -3.93 -15.03
N VAL A 96 -11.43 -3.99 -14.15
CA VAL A 96 -12.84 -3.85 -14.51
C VAL A 96 -13.29 -2.46 -14.11
N LYS A 97 -13.92 -1.72 -15.02
CA LYS A 97 -14.46 -0.37 -14.78
C LYS A 97 -15.96 -0.35 -15.01
N VAL A 98 -16.66 0.43 -14.18
CA VAL A 98 -18.11 0.60 -14.27
C VAL A 98 -18.44 2.08 -14.40
N PRO A 99 -19.06 2.51 -15.51
CA PRO A 99 -19.49 3.89 -15.69
C PRO A 99 -20.79 4.17 -14.92
N LEU A 100 -20.77 5.21 -14.09
CA LEU A 100 -21.92 5.66 -13.30
C LEU A 100 -22.31 7.09 -13.68
N LYS A 101 -23.60 7.41 -13.56
CA LYS A 101 -24.17 8.73 -13.87
C LYS A 101 -25.04 9.24 -12.72
N GLY A 102 -25.16 10.55 -12.61
CA GLY A 102 -25.99 11.24 -11.62
C GLY A 102 -25.23 11.65 -10.35
N GLU A 103 -25.90 12.42 -9.50
CA GLU A 103 -25.32 12.99 -8.26
C GLU A 103 -25.14 11.97 -7.12
N HIS A 104 -25.98 10.93 -7.12
CA HIS A 104 -25.98 9.82 -6.16
C HIS A 104 -25.78 8.49 -6.89
N PRO A 105 -24.58 8.22 -7.43
CA PRO A 105 -24.31 7.00 -8.17
C PRO A 105 -24.41 5.76 -7.27
N GLN A 106 -24.85 4.64 -7.85
CA GLN A 106 -25.05 3.37 -7.14
C GLN A 106 -24.52 2.20 -7.97
N VAL A 107 -23.97 1.21 -7.29
CA VAL A 107 -23.42 -0.03 -7.88
C VAL A 107 -23.69 -1.21 -6.92
N PRO A 108 -23.92 -2.43 -7.41
CA PRO A 108 -24.12 -3.57 -6.51
C PRO A 108 -22.86 -3.91 -5.71
N THR A 109 -23.03 -4.31 -4.44
CA THR A 109 -21.91 -4.79 -3.60
C THR A 109 -21.31 -6.08 -4.14
N ILE A 110 -20.00 -6.22 -3.94
CA ILE A 110 -19.21 -7.42 -4.19
C ILE A 110 -18.60 -7.99 -2.90
N ALA A 111 -18.99 -7.47 -1.73
CA ALA A 111 -18.61 -8.01 -0.41
C ALA A 111 -19.01 -9.48 -0.22
N GLY A 112 -20.06 -9.94 -0.91
CA GLY A 112 -20.44 -11.36 -0.96
C GLY A 112 -19.64 -12.20 -1.98
N ILE A 113 -18.78 -11.56 -2.78
CA ILE A 113 -17.86 -12.23 -3.70
C ILE A 113 -16.47 -12.29 -3.06
N TRP A 114 -15.91 -11.16 -2.61
CA TRP A 114 -14.65 -11.09 -1.83
C TRP A 114 -14.88 -10.44 -0.48
N ALA A 115 -14.39 -11.07 0.59
CA ALA A 115 -14.53 -10.57 1.95
C ALA A 115 -13.88 -9.19 2.17
N ASN A 116 -12.70 -8.98 1.57
CA ASN A 116 -11.97 -7.70 1.70
C ASN A 116 -12.63 -6.53 0.97
N ALA A 117 -13.63 -6.75 0.09
CA ALA A 117 -14.34 -5.66 -0.56
C ALA A 117 -15.09 -4.76 0.45
N ASN A 118 -15.43 -5.27 1.64
CA ASN A 118 -16.19 -4.51 2.64
C ASN A 118 -15.52 -3.17 3.01
N TRP A 119 -14.21 -3.16 3.30
CA TRP A 119 -13.52 -1.90 3.62
C TRP A 119 -13.34 -1.00 2.40
N TYR A 120 -13.02 -1.57 1.23
CA TYR A 120 -12.86 -0.77 0.02
C TYR A 120 -14.16 -0.10 -0.45
N GLU A 121 -15.30 -0.80 -0.36
CA GLU A 121 -16.61 -0.23 -0.69
C GLU A 121 -17.00 0.88 0.31
N ARG A 122 -16.72 0.68 1.61
CA ARG A 122 -16.88 1.73 2.62
C ARG A 122 -15.99 2.94 2.35
N GLU A 123 -14.74 2.73 1.97
CA GLU A 123 -13.80 3.81 1.62
C GLU A 123 -14.31 4.61 0.42
N VAL A 124 -14.79 3.94 -0.64
CA VAL A 124 -15.35 4.61 -1.81
C VAL A 124 -16.61 5.38 -1.45
N TRP A 125 -17.49 4.82 -0.62
CA TRP A 125 -18.66 5.53 -0.14
C TRP A 125 -18.29 6.75 0.72
N ASP A 126 -17.33 6.60 1.64
CA ASP A 126 -16.91 7.67 2.54
C ASP A 126 -16.31 8.85 1.76
N LEU A 127 -15.46 8.55 0.77
CA LEU A 127 -14.68 9.56 0.05
C LEU A 127 -15.34 10.10 -1.24
N PHE A 128 -16.23 9.33 -1.88
CA PHE A 128 -16.92 9.70 -3.13
C PHE A 128 -18.45 9.70 -3.01
N GLY A 129 -19.05 9.13 -1.99
CA GLY A 129 -20.51 9.07 -1.83
C GLY A 129 -21.21 8.16 -2.84
N ILE A 130 -20.51 7.13 -3.34
CA ILE A 130 -21.10 6.10 -4.21
C ILE A 130 -21.71 5.02 -3.32
N LEU A 131 -22.99 4.71 -3.55
CA LEU A 131 -23.71 3.71 -2.74
C LEU A 131 -23.47 2.30 -3.29
N PHE A 132 -23.31 1.35 -2.37
CA PHE A 132 -23.15 -0.07 -2.68
C PHE A 132 -24.39 -0.86 -2.25
N ASP A 133 -25.21 -1.26 -3.22
CA ASP A 133 -26.50 -1.92 -2.95
C ASP A 133 -26.27 -3.31 -2.33
N GLY A 134 -26.85 -3.53 -1.16
CA GLY A 134 -26.75 -4.79 -0.41
C GLY A 134 -25.48 -4.93 0.45
N HIS A 135 -24.67 -3.86 0.59
CA HIS A 135 -23.48 -3.90 1.43
C HIS A 135 -23.85 -4.14 2.91
N PRO A 136 -23.16 -5.04 3.64
CA PRO A 136 -23.58 -5.46 4.98
C PRO A 136 -23.50 -4.36 6.04
N ASN A 137 -22.60 -3.38 5.89
CA ASN A 137 -22.32 -2.37 6.90
C ASN A 137 -21.73 -1.09 6.27
N LEU A 138 -22.53 -0.38 5.46
CA LEU A 138 -22.07 0.79 4.73
C LEU A 138 -22.09 2.03 5.64
N ARG A 139 -20.93 2.39 6.19
CA ARG A 139 -20.72 3.53 7.07
C ARG A 139 -19.33 4.12 6.92
N ARG A 140 -19.11 5.29 7.53
CA ARG A 140 -17.81 5.99 7.49
C ARG A 140 -16.72 5.09 8.07
N ILE A 141 -15.52 5.22 7.51
CA ILE A 141 -14.39 4.37 7.86
C ILE A 141 -13.11 5.17 8.05
N LEU A 142 -12.90 6.24 7.27
CA LEU A 142 -11.74 7.13 7.40
C LEU A 142 -12.14 8.49 7.99
N LEU A 143 -13.37 8.94 7.72
CA LEU A 143 -13.85 10.25 8.16
C LEU A 143 -14.69 10.15 9.45
N PRO A 144 -14.66 11.17 10.32
CA PRO A 144 -15.55 11.24 11.48
C PRO A 144 -17.03 11.15 11.08
N PRO A 145 -17.91 10.54 11.90
CA PRO A 145 -19.35 10.46 11.63
C PRO A 145 -20.01 11.81 11.33
N THR A 146 -19.51 12.89 11.95
CA THR A 146 -19.97 14.27 11.82
C THR A 146 -19.48 14.97 10.56
N TRP A 147 -18.59 14.34 9.78
CA TRP A 147 -18.08 14.94 8.56
C TRP A 147 -19.19 15.15 7.53
N GLU A 148 -19.23 16.31 6.89
CA GLU A 148 -20.18 16.63 5.83
C GLU A 148 -19.50 16.59 4.46
N GLY A 149 -20.09 15.85 3.52
CA GLY A 149 -19.57 15.71 2.16
C GLY A 149 -18.54 14.60 1.97
N HIS A 150 -17.85 14.68 0.82
CA HIS A 150 -17.01 13.62 0.25
C HIS A 150 -15.71 14.22 -0.32
N PRO A 151 -14.55 14.10 0.38
CA PRO A 151 -13.34 14.84 0.05
C PRO A 151 -12.74 14.58 -1.34
N LEU A 152 -12.92 13.38 -1.91
CA LEU A 152 -12.35 13.03 -3.22
C LEU A 152 -13.25 13.42 -4.40
N ARG A 153 -14.41 14.02 -4.15
CA ARG A 153 -15.17 14.70 -5.22
C ARG A 153 -14.47 16.00 -5.64
N LYS A 154 -14.57 16.36 -6.92
CA LYS A 154 -13.85 17.51 -7.51
C LYS A 154 -14.36 18.86 -7.03
N GLU A 155 -15.64 18.94 -6.65
CA GLU A 155 -16.28 20.10 -6.03
C GLU A 155 -15.91 20.30 -4.57
N HIS A 156 -15.41 19.27 -3.87
CA HIS A 156 -15.07 19.40 -2.47
C HIS A 156 -13.84 20.30 -2.31
N PRO A 157 -13.88 21.31 -1.41
CA PRO A 157 -12.74 22.17 -1.11
C PRO A 157 -11.48 21.37 -0.80
N ALA A 158 -10.35 21.86 -1.31
CA ALA A 158 -9.04 21.22 -1.15
C ALA A 158 -8.06 22.10 -0.35
N ARG A 159 -8.39 23.36 -0.10
CA ARG A 159 -7.57 24.28 0.70
C ARG A 159 -8.24 24.59 2.03
N ALA A 160 -7.45 24.61 3.10
CA ALA A 160 -7.89 25.17 4.37
C ALA A 160 -8.32 26.65 4.22
N THR A 161 -7.79 27.39 3.24
CA THR A 161 -8.20 28.77 2.93
C THR A 161 -9.55 28.87 2.24
N GLU A 162 -10.07 27.77 1.68
CA GLU A 162 -11.43 27.71 1.11
C GLU A 162 -12.48 27.40 2.19
N MET A 163 -12.03 26.98 3.37
CA MET A 163 -12.87 26.73 4.54
C MET A 163 -12.68 27.85 5.57
N GLY A 164 -13.68 28.04 6.44
CA GLY A 164 -13.53 28.90 7.61
C GLY A 164 -12.43 28.39 8.55
N PRO A 165 -11.90 29.25 9.44
CA PRO A 165 -10.95 28.80 10.45
C PRO A 165 -11.54 27.65 11.27
N PHE A 166 -10.76 26.60 11.51
CA PHE A 166 -11.22 25.48 12.32
C PHE A 166 -11.52 25.98 13.74
N GLN A 167 -12.76 25.77 14.18
CA GLN A 167 -13.20 26.05 15.54
C GLN A 167 -13.81 24.78 16.11
N LEU A 168 -13.47 24.50 17.37
CA LEU A 168 -14.07 23.42 18.14
C LEU A 168 -14.71 24.02 19.42
N PRO A 169 -15.89 24.63 19.30
CA PRO A 169 -16.67 25.08 20.46
C PRO A 169 -16.96 23.91 21.42
N GLU A 170 -17.19 24.20 22.69
CA GLU A 170 -17.46 23.17 23.71
C GLU A 170 -18.62 22.24 23.31
N ASP A 171 -19.73 22.78 22.82
CA ASP A 171 -20.87 21.98 22.38
C ASP A 171 -20.51 21.01 21.25
N LYS A 172 -19.65 21.45 20.31
CA LYS A 172 -19.16 20.60 19.23
C LYS A 172 -18.20 19.55 19.78
N ALA A 173 -17.31 19.90 20.69
CA ALA A 173 -16.40 18.95 21.34
C ALA A 173 -17.18 17.84 22.07
N VAL A 174 -18.23 18.20 22.83
CA VAL A 174 -19.10 17.23 23.52
C VAL A 174 -19.84 16.34 22.53
N ALA A 175 -20.34 16.90 21.41
CA ALA A 175 -20.99 16.12 20.37
C ALA A 175 -20.02 15.12 19.71
N GLU A 176 -18.80 15.54 19.37
CA GLU A 176 -17.75 14.67 18.84
C GLU A 176 -17.31 13.60 19.85
N GLU A 177 -17.24 13.92 21.13
CA GLU A 177 -16.93 12.93 22.17
C GLU A 177 -18.06 11.91 22.34
N ALA A 178 -19.32 12.34 22.21
CA ALA A 178 -20.47 11.46 22.28
C ALA A 178 -20.51 10.46 21.11
N THR A 179 -20.11 10.86 19.89
CA THR A 179 -20.06 9.96 18.72
C THR A 179 -18.95 8.91 18.82
N LEU A 180 -17.93 9.14 19.66
CA LEU A 180 -16.89 8.14 19.93
C LEU A 180 -17.37 7.01 20.85
N ARG A 181 -18.56 7.12 21.46
CA ARG A 181 -19.12 6.05 22.29
C ARG A 181 -19.46 4.85 21.41
N PHE A 182 -19.07 3.67 21.89
CA PHE A 182 -19.32 2.44 21.17
C PHE A 182 -20.72 1.92 21.48
N HIS A 183 -21.48 1.64 20.42
CA HIS A 183 -22.85 1.13 20.46
C HIS A 183 -22.89 -0.29 19.87
N PRO A 184 -22.89 -1.36 20.70
CA PRO A 184 -22.84 -2.75 20.22
C PRO A 184 -23.94 -3.12 19.22
N GLU A 185 -25.13 -2.55 19.40
CA GLU A 185 -26.31 -2.71 18.55
C GLU A 185 -26.06 -2.32 17.09
N GLU A 186 -25.22 -1.32 16.83
CA GLU A 186 -24.88 -0.86 15.47
C GLU A 186 -23.95 -1.82 14.72
N TRP A 187 -23.33 -2.75 15.46
CA TRP A 187 -22.44 -3.77 14.90
C TRP A 187 -23.10 -5.14 14.87
N GLY A 188 -24.38 -5.25 15.26
CA GLY A 188 -25.08 -6.52 15.37
C GLY A 188 -24.55 -7.42 16.49
N ILE A 189 -23.77 -6.86 17.42
CA ILE A 189 -23.19 -7.60 18.54
C ILE A 189 -24.20 -7.61 19.69
N GLN A 190 -24.73 -8.79 20.00
CA GLN A 190 -25.60 -8.95 21.16
C GLN A 190 -24.83 -8.71 22.45
N GLN A 191 -25.38 -7.88 23.34
CA GLN A 191 -24.77 -7.59 24.66
C GLN A 191 -24.92 -8.77 25.64
N ARG A 192 -25.90 -9.66 25.42
CA ARG A 192 -26.20 -10.83 26.24
C ARG A 192 -26.29 -12.09 25.39
N SER A 193 -25.70 -13.18 25.88
CA SER A 193 -25.87 -14.54 25.36
C SER A 193 -26.06 -15.47 26.56
N ASP A 194 -27.09 -16.33 26.54
CA ASP A 194 -27.33 -17.41 27.51
C ASP A 194 -26.98 -17.09 28.99
N ASP A 195 -27.63 -16.06 29.55
CA ASP A 195 -27.48 -15.56 30.94
C ASP A 195 -26.13 -14.90 31.33
N VAL A 196 -25.21 -14.64 30.38
CA VAL A 196 -23.92 -13.95 30.62
C VAL A 196 -23.89 -12.57 29.92
N ASP A 197 -23.51 -11.54 30.68
CA ASP A 197 -23.24 -10.19 30.17
C ASP A 197 -21.85 -10.15 29.52
N ARG A 198 -21.78 -9.80 28.23
CA ARG A 198 -20.50 -9.67 27.52
C ARG A 198 -19.75 -8.42 27.97
N MET A 199 -18.44 -8.54 28.16
CA MET A 199 -17.58 -7.39 28.48
C MET A 199 -17.09 -6.74 27.20
N PHE A 200 -17.29 -5.42 27.07
CA PHE A 200 -16.72 -4.64 25.96
C PHE A 200 -15.46 -3.93 26.43
N LEU A 201 -14.32 -4.25 25.81
CA LEU A 201 -13.03 -3.64 26.10
C LEU A 201 -12.62 -2.73 24.94
N ASN A 202 -12.44 -1.45 25.21
CA ASN A 202 -11.91 -0.50 24.24
C ASN A 202 -10.38 -0.46 24.34
N MET A 203 -9.70 -0.99 23.32
CA MET A 203 -8.25 -1.01 23.22
C MET A 203 -7.80 0.05 22.21
N GLY A 204 -7.25 1.15 22.72
CA GLY A 204 -6.88 2.33 21.93
C GLY A 204 -7.92 3.46 22.03
N PRO A 205 -7.77 4.54 21.25
CA PRO A 205 -6.78 4.74 20.19
C PRO A 205 -5.34 4.95 20.70
N GLN A 206 -5.16 5.26 22.00
CA GLN A 206 -3.84 5.36 22.63
C GLN A 206 -3.53 4.09 23.43
N HIS A 207 -2.75 3.19 22.86
CA HIS A 207 -2.27 1.99 23.54
C HIS A 207 -0.90 1.56 22.98
N PRO A 208 0.09 1.15 23.80
CA PRO A 208 1.40 0.76 23.30
C PRO A 208 1.37 -0.36 22.26
N GLY A 209 0.54 -1.39 22.48
CA GLY A 209 0.41 -2.54 21.59
C GLY A 209 -0.39 -2.30 20.29
N THR A 210 -0.90 -1.10 20.04
CA THR A 210 -1.55 -0.76 18.76
C THR A 210 -0.63 0.00 17.79
N HIS A 211 0.62 0.29 18.20
CA HIS A 211 1.66 0.93 17.37
C HIS A 211 1.22 2.16 16.58
N GLY A 212 0.41 3.01 17.22
CA GLY A 212 -0.10 4.23 16.62
C GLY A 212 -1.47 4.59 17.15
N VAL A 213 -2.25 5.29 16.31
CA VAL A 213 -3.61 5.73 16.64
C VAL A 213 -4.58 4.75 16.00
N PHE A 214 -4.86 3.66 16.70
CA PHE A 214 -5.73 2.59 16.23
C PHE A 214 -6.60 2.08 17.37
N ARG A 215 -7.90 2.00 17.12
CA ARG A 215 -8.89 1.62 18.12
C ARG A 215 -9.52 0.29 17.74
N ILE A 216 -9.47 -0.65 18.68
CA ILE A 216 -10.07 -1.98 18.56
C ILE A 216 -11.05 -2.12 19.73
N VAL A 217 -12.33 -2.33 19.43
CA VAL A 217 -13.34 -2.65 20.44
C VAL A 217 -13.55 -4.15 20.45
N LEU A 218 -13.24 -4.79 21.56
CA LEU A 218 -13.33 -6.23 21.76
C LEU A 218 -14.60 -6.58 22.52
N ALA A 219 -15.34 -7.57 22.02
CA ALA A 219 -16.40 -8.22 22.76
C ALA A 219 -15.83 -9.52 23.36
N LEU A 220 -15.83 -9.62 24.68
CA LEU A 220 -15.20 -10.70 25.44
C LEU A 220 -16.23 -11.54 26.17
N ASP A 221 -15.99 -12.84 26.20
CA ASP A 221 -16.58 -13.80 27.12
C ASP A 221 -15.47 -14.36 28.02
N GLY A 222 -15.38 -13.81 29.25
CA GLY A 222 -14.21 -14.02 30.11
C GLY A 222 -12.92 -13.49 29.48
N GLU A 223 -12.02 -14.40 29.10
CA GLU A 223 -10.74 -14.08 28.42
C GLU A 223 -10.78 -14.29 26.90
N GLU A 224 -11.85 -14.91 26.38
CA GLU A 224 -11.99 -15.27 24.97
C GLU A 224 -12.61 -14.13 24.16
N ILE A 225 -12.00 -13.80 23.02
CA ILE A 225 -12.51 -12.80 22.09
C ILE A 225 -13.62 -13.43 21.24
N VAL A 226 -14.85 -12.97 21.43
CA VAL A 226 -16.01 -13.40 20.62
C VAL A 226 -16.07 -12.62 19.31
N ASP A 227 -15.83 -11.32 19.38
CA ASP A 227 -15.81 -10.46 18.20
C ASP A 227 -14.92 -9.24 18.40
N ALA A 228 -14.48 -8.65 17.29
CA ALA A 228 -13.64 -7.46 17.29
C ALA A 228 -14.12 -6.46 16.25
N VAL A 229 -14.23 -5.20 16.67
CA VAL A 229 -14.55 -4.08 15.81
C VAL A 229 -13.31 -3.20 15.67
N LEU A 230 -12.95 -2.91 14.43
CA LEU A 230 -11.80 -2.06 14.11
C LEU A 230 -12.28 -0.68 13.69
N ASP A 231 -11.66 0.34 14.28
CA ASP A 231 -11.93 1.75 13.99
C ASP A 231 -10.61 2.44 13.62
N ILE A 232 -10.57 2.95 12.39
CA ILE A 232 -9.39 3.52 11.70
C ILE A 232 -9.71 4.95 11.23
N GLY A 233 -8.79 5.61 10.52
CA GLY A 233 -8.99 6.97 10.01
C GLY A 233 -8.46 8.10 10.89
N TYR A 234 -8.01 7.79 12.11
CA TYR A 234 -7.45 8.78 13.03
C TYR A 234 -6.19 9.48 12.49
N HIS A 235 -5.46 8.84 11.56
CA HIS A 235 -4.29 9.39 10.89
C HIS A 235 -4.56 9.67 9.40
N HIS A 236 -5.83 9.76 8.97
CA HIS A 236 -6.17 10.10 7.59
C HIS A 236 -5.80 11.55 7.30
N ARG A 237 -4.95 11.78 6.28
CA ARG A 237 -4.45 13.12 5.92
C ARG A 237 -4.82 13.51 4.50
N ALA A 238 -5.71 12.73 3.87
CA ALA A 238 -6.14 12.92 2.50
C ALA A 238 -4.96 13.03 1.51
N ALA A 239 -3.96 12.13 1.66
CA ALA A 239 -2.77 12.14 0.81
C ALA A 239 -3.12 12.09 -0.69
N GLU A 240 -4.14 11.30 -1.03
CA GLU A 240 -4.65 11.19 -2.40
C GLU A 240 -5.25 12.49 -2.94
N LYS A 241 -5.96 13.26 -2.11
CA LYS A 241 -6.49 14.58 -2.49
C LYS A 241 -5.36 15.59 -2.69
N MET A 242 -4.31 15.52 -1.86
CA MET A 242 -3.14 16.38 -2.00
C MET A 242 -2.39 16.11 -3.32
N ALA A 243 -2.39 14.86 -3.80
CA ALA A 243 -1.79 14.48 -5.08
C ALA A 243 -2.48 15.12 -6.30
N GLU A 244 -3.77 15.47 -6.18
CA GLU A 244 -4.52 16.14 -7.25
C GLU A 244 -4.19 17.65 -7.35
N ARG A 245 -3.50 18.18 -6.34
CA ARG A 245 -3.14 19.59 -6.23
C ARG A 245 -1.66 19.86 -6.35
N GLN A 246 -0.83 18.93 -5.91
CA GLN A 246 0.61 19.05 -6.02
C GLN A 246 1.04 18.68 -7.44
N SER A 247 2.07 19.37 -7.94
CA SER A 247 2.70 18.94 -9.18
C SER A 247 3.26 17.53 -9.03
N TRP A 248 3.46 16.82 -10.15
CA TRP A 248 4.07 15.49 -10.13
C TRP A 248 5.41 15.44 -9.37
N HIS A 249 6.19 16.52 -9.41
CA HIS A 249 7.46 16.60 -8.70
C HIS A 249 7.30 16.95 -7.21
N THR A 250 6.40 17.87 -6.86
CA THR A 250 6.21 18.34 -5.47
C THR A 250 5.43 17.36 -4.61
N PHE A 251 4.73 16.39 -5.22
CA PHE A 251 4.04 15.33 -4.48
C PHE A 251 4.98 14.22 -3.97
N ILE A 252 6.17 14.03 -4.55
CA ILE A 252 7.10 12.95 -4.18
C ILE A 252 7.37 12.86 -2.65
N PRO A 253 7.56 13.96 -1.90
CA PRO A 253 7.77 13.86 -0.45
C PRO A 253 6.56 13.38 0.35
N TYR A 254 5.35 13.36 -0.23
CA TYR A 254 4.19 12.74 0.42
C TYR A 254 4.27 11.22 0.37
N THR A 255 4.81 10.65 -0.71
CA THR A 255 4.90 9.18 -0.85
C THR A 255 5.84 8.58 0.20
N ASP A 256 6.94 9.25 0.55
CA ASP A 256 7.82 8.90 1.69
C ASP A 256 7.09 8.85 3.06
N ARG A 257 5.94 9.52 3.20
CA ARG A 257 5.20 9.69 4.46
C ARG A 257 3.95 8.83 4.56
N VAL A 258 3.62 8.07 3.51
CA VAL A 258 2.52 7.09 3.54
C VAL A 258 2.91 5.94 4.46
N ASP A 259 3.94 5.16 4.13
CA ASP A 259 4.68 4.34 5.10
C ASP A 259 5.97 5.07 5.48
N TYR A 260 5.96 5.70 6.67
CA TYR A 260 7.08 6.49 7.16
C TYR A 260 8.33 5.65 7.51
N LEU A 261 8.22 4.32 7.56
CA LEU A 261 9.37 3.41 7.73
C LEU A 261 9.97 2.99 6.39
N GLY A 262 9.16 2.96 5.33
CA GLY A 262 9.56 2.51 4.00
C GLY A 262 10.40 3.51 3.19
N GLY A 263 10.43 4.79 3.58
CA GLY A 263 11.22 5.85 2.93
C GLY A 263 11.14 5.79 1.40
N VAL A 264 12.30 5.67 0.72
CA VAL A 264 12.37 5.66 -0.76
C VAL A 264 11.58 4.54 -1.43
N MET A 265 11.26 3.46 -0.70
CA MET A 265 10.51 2.34 -1.24
C MET A 265 9.11 2.76 -1.70
N ASN A 266 8.45 3.67 -0.99
CA ASN A 266 7.12 4.17 -1.40
C ASN A 266 7.19 5.13 -2.59
N ASN A 267 8.30 5.86 -2.74
CA ASN A 267 8.48 6.71 -3.92
C ASN A 267 8.57 5.87 -5.19
N PHE A 268 9.06 4.63 -5.07
CA PHE A 268 9.41 3.79 -6.20
C PHE A 268 8.23 3.49 -7.15
N PRO A 269 7.08 2.95 -6.69
CA PRO A 269 5.93 2.73 -7.56
C PRO A 269 5.39 4.04 -8.15
N TYR A 270 5.39 5.13 -7.39
CA TYR A 270 4.96 6.44 -7.86
C TYR A 270 5.81 6.97 -9.01
N VAL A 271 7.14 7.02 -8.85
CA VAL A 271 8.04 7.53 -9.89
C VAL A 271 8.05 6.62 -11.11
N MET A 272 7.97 5.30 -10.94
CA MET A 272 7.89 4.37 -12.08
C MET A 272 6.59 4.52 -12.86
N ALA A 273 5.45 4.72 -12.17
CA ALA A 273 4.17 4.95 -12.82
C ALA A 273 4.19 6.28 -13.61
N ALA A 274 4.78 7.34 -13.04
CA ALA A 274 4.98 8.62 -13.72
C ALA A 274 5.96 8.53 -14.91
N GLU A 275 7.06 7.78 -14.76
CA GLU A 275 8.03 7.52 -15.83
C GLU A 275 7.40 6.76 -16.99
N ARG A 276 6.51 5.81 -16.70
CA ARG A 276 5.74 5.07 -17.70
C ARG A 276 4.76 5.97 -18.45
N LEU A 277 4.04 6.88 -17.77
CA LEU A 277 3.21 7.90 -18.42
C LEU A 277 4.05 8.78 -19.34
N ALA A 278 5.23 9.22 -18.87
CA ALA A 278 6.12 10.09 -19.61
C ALA A 278 6.89 9.41 -20.76
N GLY A 279 6.88 8.07 -20.84
CA GLY A 279 7.71 7.32 -21.78
C GLY A 279 9.22 7.39 -21.49
N ILE A 280 9.61 7.62 -20.24
CA ILE A 280 11.02 7.80 -19.85
C ILE A 280 11.71 6.43 -19.67
N ARG A 281 12.87 6.26 -20.33
CA ARG A 281 13.78 5.15 -20.07
C ARG A 281 14.84 5.55 -19.06
N VAL A 282 14.77 4.96 -17.86
CA VAL A 282 15.73 5.22 -16.77
C VAL A 282 17.08 4.51 -17.04
N PRO A 283 18.23 5.16 -16.77
CA PRO A 283 19.55 4.54 -16.91
C PRO A 283 19.78 3.36 -15.95
N ASP A 284 20.66 2.43 -16.33
CA ASP A 284 20.90 1.21 -15.54
C ASP A 284 21.58 1.49 -14.19
N LYS A 285 22.47 2.50 -14.12
CA LYS A 285 23.05 2.97 -12.85
C LYS A 285 21.96 3.45 -11.88
N ALA A 286 21.02 4.26 -12.36
CA ALA A 286 19.94 4.78 -11.53
C ALA A 286 19.00 3.66 -11.05
N LYS A 287 18.72 2.66 -11.89
CA LYS A 287 17.95 1.47 -11.52
C LYS A 287 18.61 0.71 -10.36
N LEU A 288 19.92 0.44 -10.44
CA LEU A 288 20.61 -0.34 -9.42
C LEU A 288 20.77 0.45 -8.11
N ILE A 289 21.00 1.77 -8.19
CA ILE A 289 20.95 2.66 -7.00
C ILE A 289 19.58 2.56 -6.32
N ARG A 290 18.49 2.58 -7.10
CA ARG A 290 17.13 2.45 -6.54
C ARG A 290 16.94 1.13 -5.81
N ILE A 291 17.36 0.01 -6.40
CA ILE A 291 17.31 -1.30 -5.75
C ILE A 291 18.10 -1.31 -4.45
N MET A 292 19.36 -0.89 -4.48
CA MET A 292 20.24 -0.86 -3.30
C MET A 292 19.62 -0.06 -2.15
N MET A 293 19.12 1.14 -2.44
CA MET A 293 18.49 1.99 -1.43
C MET A 293 17.17 1.41 -0.93
N SER A 294 16.35 0.80 -1.80
CA SER A 294 15.13 0.12 -1.37
C SER A 294 15.43 -1.05 -0.43
N GLU A 295 16.48 -1.84 -0.67
CA GLU A 295 16.85 -2.96 0.22
C GLU A 295 17.44 -2.48 1.56
N PHE A 296 18.13 -1.33 1.61
CA PHE A 296 18.48 -0.69 2.88
C PHE A 296 17.25 -0.28 3.69
N PHE A 297 16.24 0.31 3.04
CA PHE A 297 14.97 0.61 3.71
C PHE A 297 14.20 -0.65 4.07
N ARG A 298 14.36 -1.77 3.33
CA ARG A 298 13.81 -3.08 3.72
C ARG A 298 14.37 -3.54 5.05
N ILE A 299 15.69 -3.54 5.19
CA ILE A 299 16.39 -3.88 6.44
C ILE A 299 15.96 -2.93 7.58
N SER A 300 15.94 -1.62 7.33
CA SER A 300 15.52 -0.63 8.34
C SER A 300 14.09 -0.87 8.84
N ASN A 301 13.15 -1.21 7.97
CA ASN A 301 11.76 -1.49 8.34
C ASN A 301 11.67 -2.78 9.17
N HIS A 302 12.29 -3.87 8.68
CA HIS A 302 12.31 -5.15 9.37
C HIS A 302 12.99 -5.10 10.74
N LEU A 303 14.01 -4.26 10.93
CA LEU A 303 14.63 -4.03 12.25
C LEU A 303 13.67 -3.37 13.25
N VAL A 304 12.82 -2.44 12.80
CA VAL A 304 11.78 -1.87 13.66
C VAL A 304 10.75 -2.94 13.98
N PHE A 305 10.19 -3.58 12.95
CA PHE A 305 9.22 -4.66 13.10
C PHE A 305 9.70 -5.74 14.07
N TYR A 306 10.91 -6.25 13.89
CA TYR A 306 11.44 -7.35 14.69
C TYR A 306 11.66 -6.93 16.15
N GLY A 307 12.09 -5.68 16.36
CA GLY A 307 12.26 -5.12 17.69
C GLY A 307 10.93 -4.91 18.42
N THR A 308 9.95 -4.31 17.74
CA THR A 308 8.62 -4.05 18.31
C THR A 308 7.83 -5.35 18.51
N PHE A 309 7.92 -6.30 17.58
CA PHE A 309 7.26 -7.60 17.72
C PHE A 309 7.79 -8.38 18.94
N ALA A 310 9.10 -8.37 19.16
CA ALA A 310 9.69 -8.93 20.38
C ALA A 310 9.20 -8.20 21.64
N GLN A 311 9.12 -6.87 21.59
CA GLN A 311 8.66 -6.02 22.68
C GLN A 311 7.19 -6.29 23.06
N ASP A 312 6.32 -6.46 22.07
CA ASP A 312 4.89 -6.74 22.25
C ASP A 312 4.64 -8.06 22.97
N VAL A 313 5.48 -9.06 22.70
CA VAL A 313 5.43 -10.37 23.37
C VAL A 313 6.07 -10.31 24.77
N GLY A 314 6.76 -9.20 25.11
CA GLY A 314 7.30 -8.90 26.44
C GLY A 314 8.83 -8.85 26.52
N MET A 315 9.55 -9.01 25.41
CA MET A 315 11.02 -8.91 25.37
C MET A 315 11.46 -7.45 25.17
N MET A 316 11.76 -6.74 26.26
CA MET A 316 12.02 -5.30 26.22
C MET A 316 13.41 -4.89 25.70
N SER A 317 14.42 -5.76 25.79
CA SER A 317 15.82 -5.40 25.41
C SER A 317 16.10 -5.40 23.90
N PRO A 318 15.62 -6.37 23.09
CA PRO A 318 15.94 -6.47 21.66
C PRO A 318 15.70 -5.19 20.86
N VAL A 319 14.63 -4.45 21.16
CA VAL A 319 14.29 -3.21 20.45
C VAL A 319 15.43 -2.19 20.49
N PHE A 320 16.12 -2.03 21.61
CA PHE A 320 17.22 -1.07 21.74
C PHE A 320 18.43 -1.46 20.89
N PHE A 321 18.71 -2.76 20.81
CA PHE A 321 19.83 -3.25 20.00
C PHE A 321 19.55 -3.12 18.50
N MET A 322 18.34 -3.49 18.07
CA MET A 322 17.93 -3.37 16.67
C MET A 322 17.85 -1.90 16.22
N PHE A 323 17.46 -0.98 17.11
CA PHE A 323 17.50 0.45 16.83
C PHE A 323 18.93 0.98 16.65
N ASN A 324 19.91 0.42 17.37
CA ASN A 324 21.31 0.76 17.17
C ASN A 324 21.82 0.27 15.79
N ASP A 325 21.42 -0.92 15.35
CA ASP A 325 21.75 -1.39 13.99
C ASP A 325 21.03 -0.59 12.91
N ARG A 326 19.78 -0.18 13.16
CA ARG A 326 19.04 0.74 12.28
C ARG A 326 19.70 2.10 12.18
N GLU A 327 20.30 2.61 13.26
CA GLU A 327 21.05 3.86 13.22
C GLU A 327 22.24 3.80 12.26
N ARG A 328 22.93 2.66 12.18
CA ARG A 328 24.00 2.44 11.19
C ARG A 328 23.48 2.50 9.76
N VAL A 329 22.31 1.93 9.51
CA VAL A 329 21.63 2.06 8.20
C VAL A 329 21.33 3.53 7.91
N PHE A 330 20.83 4.29 8.89
CA PHE A 330 20.56 5.72 8.70
C PHE A 330 21.79 6.56 8.43
N GLN A 331 22.95 6.23 9.01
CA GLN A 331 24.20 6.91 8.69
C GLN A 331 24.58 6.74 7.20
N ILE A 332 24.36 5.55 6.64
CA ILE A 332 24.60 5.28 5.21
C ILE A 332 23.60 6.05 4.35
N VAL A 333 22.31 5.99 4.70
CA VAL A 333 21.25 6.71 3.97
C VAL A 333 21.46 8.22 4.02
N GLU A 334 21.84 8.77 5.17
CA GLU A 334 22.18 10.18 5.34
C GLU A 334 23.39 10.58 4.50
N ALA A 335 24.45 9.77 4.49
CA ALA A 335 25.64 10.03 3.68
C ALA A 335 25.32 10.09 2.18
N ILE A 336 24.41 9.24 1.70
CA ILE A 336 24.02 9.17 0.29
C ILE A 336 23.00 10.25 -0.08
N CYS A 337 21.95 10.41 0.72
CA CYS A 337 20.78 11.21 0.34
C CYS A 337 20.69 12.57 1.04
N GLY A 338 21.44 12.79 2.13
CA GLY A 338 21.36 13.97 2.99
C GLY A 338 20.17 13.98 3.96
N GLY A 339 19.25 13.01 3.88
CA GLY A 339 18.13 12.85 4.79
C GLY A 339 18.06 11.44 5.35
N ARG A 340 17.61 11.29 6.60
CA ARG A 340 17.60 10.00 7.32
C ARG A 340 16.35 9.17 7.04
N MET A 341 15.18 9.69 7.42
CA MET A 341 13.89 8.95 7.30
C MET A 341 13.14 9.24 6.00
N HIS A 342 13.10 10.50 5.56
CA HIS A 342 12.36 10.94 4.39
C HIS A 342 13.28 11.63 3.39
N PRO A 343 14.15 10.89 2.69
CA PRO A 343 15.17 11.47 1.83
C PRO A 343 14.64 12.02 0.50
N SER A 344 13.45 11.60 0.03
CA SER A 344 12.88 11.98 -1.28
C SER A 344 13.92 11.93 -2.42
N TRP A 345 14.70 10.85 -2.44
CA TRP A 345 15.87 10.73 -3.31
C TRP A 345 15.50 10.30 -4.73
N PHE A 346 14.50 9.43 -4.87
CA PHE A 346 14.01 8.98 -6.17
C PHE A 346 13.24 10.11 -6.84
N ARG A 347 13.54 10.37 -8.10
CA ARG A 347 12.96 11.45 -8.88
C ARG A 347 12.48 10.92 -10.24
N ILE A 348 11.59 11.65 -10.89
CA ILE A 348 11.08 11.29 -12.21
C ILE A 348 12.25 11.30 -13.20
N GLY A 349 12.61 10.13 -13.72
CA GLY A 349 13.72 9.91 -14.64
C GLY A 349 15.04 9.51 -13.98
N GLY A 350 15.09 9.20 -12.69
CA GLY A 350 16.29 8.66 -12.03
C GLY A 350 16.40 8.98 -10.55
N VAL A 351 17.56 9.46 -10.12
CA VAL A 351 17.81 9.86 -8.72
C VAL A 351 18.21 11.33 -8.64
N ALA A 352 18.08 11.94 -7.45
CA ALA A 352 18.33 13.37 -7.27
C ALA A 352 19.79 13.76 -7.57
N GLN A 353 20.74 13.00 -7.02
CA GLN A 353 22.18 13.14 -7.26
C GLN A 353 22.84 11.75 -7.35
N ASP A 354 24.09 11.70 -7.83
CA ASP A 354 24.86 10.46 -7.88
C ASP A 354 25.36 10.04 -6.48
N LEU A 355 25.87 8.82 -6.37
CA LEU A 355 26.45 8.31 -5.13
C LEU A 355 27.69 9.13 -4.72
N PRO A 356 27.87 9.44 -3.42
CA PRO A 356 29.01 10.23 -2.93
C PRO A 356 30.31 9.44 -3.01
N ARG A 357 31.47 10.11 -3.09
CA ARG A 357 32.78 9.43 -3.10
C ARG A 357 32.98 8.64 -1.80
N GLY A 358 33.35 7.36 -1.90
CA GLY A 358 33.55 6.47 -0.75
C GLY A 358 32.29 5.78 -0.23
N TRP A 359 31.16 5.87 -0.94
CA TRP A 359 29.92 5.16 -0.61
C TRP A 359 30.13 3.65 -0.51
N ASP A 360 30.99 3.10 -1.37
CA ASP A 360 31.30 1.69 -1.53
C ASP A 360 31.90 1.10 -0.25
N LYS A 361 32.78 1.86 0.43
CA LYS A 361 33.38 1.46 1.70
C LYS A 361 32.33 1.36 2.80
N LEU A 362 31.46 2.35 2.93
CA LEU A 362 30.39 2.37 3.95
C LEU A 362 29.43 1.19 3.78
N VAL A 363 29.02 0.92 2.54
CA VAL A 363 28.14 -0.21 2.22
C VAL A 363 28.84 -1.54 2.50
N ARG A 364 30.11 -1.69 2.10
CA ARG A 364 30.89 -2.92 2.33
C ARG A 364 31.03 -3.24 3.81
N GLU A 365 31.41 -2.26 4.62
CA GLU A 365 31.56 -2.40 6.06
C GLU A 365 30.25 -2.85 6.74
N PHE A 366 29.11 -2.32 6.30
CA PHE A 366 27.81 -2.76 6.81
C PHE A 366 27.45 -4.19 6.39
N CYS A 367 27.67 -4.54 5.11
CA CYS A 367 27.43 -5.90 4.62
C CYS A 367 28.29 -6.95 5.34
N ASP A 368 29.48 -6.58 5.81
CA ASP A 368 30.35 -7.47 6.60
C ASP A 368 29.94 -7.55 8.08
N TYR A 369 29.44 -6.44 8.64
CA TYR A 369 29.02 -6.35 10.04
C TYR A 369 27.69 -7.05 10.34
N PHE A 370 26.68 -6.83 9.49
CA PHE A 370 25.29 -7.12 9.85
C PHE A 370 24.91 -8.61 9.93
N PRO A 371 25.42 -9.53 9.07
CA PRO A 371 25.04 -10.95 9.14
C PRO A 371 25.28 -11.60 10.51
N ALA A 372 26.46 -11.40 11.10
CA ALA A 372 26.79 -11.96 12.41
C ALA A 372 25.87 -11.41 13.52
N ARG A 373 25.48 -10.13 13.42
CA ARG A 373 24.52 -9.54 14.36
C ARG A 373 23.13 -10.11 14.21
N LEU A 374 22.70 -10.35 12.98
CA LEU A 374 21.39 -10.94 12.73
C LEU A 374 21.29 -12.36 13.31
N ASP A 375 22.38 -13.15 13.25
CA ASP A 375 22.43 -14.48 13.86
C ASP A 375 22.38 -14.44 15.39
N GLU A 376 23.00 -13.43 16.02
CA GLU A 376 22.85 -13.15 17.45
C GLU A 376 21.38 -12.85 17.80
N TRP A 377 20.70 -12.03 16.98
CA TRP A 377 19.29 -11.67 17.20
C TRP A 377 18.34 -12.83 17.00
N ASP A 378 18.55 -13.65 15.98
CA ASP A 378 17.81 -14.89 15.72
C ASP A 378 17.92 -15.84 16.92
N THR A 379 19.14 -16.03 17.44
CA THR A 379 19.39 -16.83 18.65
C THR A 379 18.69 -16.26 19.89
N LEU A 380 18.70 -14.94 20.06
CA LEU A 380 18.09 -14.27 21.21
C LEU A 380 16.57 -14.33 21.22
N VAL A 381 15.92 -14.12 20.06
CA VAL A 381 14.47 -13.93 19.94
C VAL A 381 13.79 -15.13 19.28
N MET A 382 14.08 -15.44 18.02
CA MET A 382 13.37 -16.49 17.27
C MET A 382 13.63 -17.90 17.81
N GLN A 383 14.83 -18.17 18.34
CA GLN A 383 15.16 -19.45 18.98
C GLN A 383 14.74 -19.53 20.45
N ASN A 384 14.23 -18.43 21.02
CA ASN A 384 13.78 -18.40 22.40
C ASN A 384 12.51 -19.23 22.60
N ARG A 385 12.52 -20.12 23.60
CA ARG A 385 11.38 -21.00 23.90
C ARG A 385 10.10 -20.26 24.28
N ILE A 386 10.22 -19.16 25.02
CA ILE A 386 9.06 -18.35 25.45
C ILE A 386 8.46 -17.64 24.25
N PHE A 387 9.32 -17.06 23.40
CA PHE A 387 8.87 -16.41 22.17
C PHE A 387 8.15 -17.40 21.25
N GLN A 388 8.72 -18.58 21.04
CA GLN A 388 8.09 -19.64 20.26
C GLN A 388 6.75 -20.08 20.87
N ALA A 389 6.66 -20.25 22.19
CA ALA A 389 5.42 -20.63 22.87
C ALA A 389 4.31 -19.57 22.73
N ARG A 390 4.67 -18.30 22.50
CA ARG A 390 3.72 -17.18 22.35
C ARG A 390 3.37 -16.83 20.91
N THR A 391 4.00 -17.47 19.92
CA THR A 391 3.86 -17.11 18.50
C THR A 391 3.55 -18.30 17.60
N LYS A 392 4.02 -19.50 17.93
CA LYS A 392 3.73 -20.71 17.16
C LYS A 392 2.28 -21.13 17.35
N GLY A 393 1.57 -21.34 16.24
CA GLY A 393 0.15 -21.69 16.22
C GLY A 393 -0.80 -20.55 16.63
N VAL A 394 -0.30 -19.34 16.88
CA VAL A 394 -1.11 -18.17 17.23
C VAL A 394 -1.51 -17.43 15.97
N ALA A 395 -2.80 -17.07 15.86
CA ALA A 395 -3.36 -16.31 14.74
C ALA A 395 -2.95 -16.87 13.37
N ALA A 396 -3.06 -18.20 13.25
CA ALA A 396 -2.78 -18.93 12.03
C ALA A 396 -3.96 -18.81 11.06
N TYR A 397 -3.68 -18.62 9.78
CA TYR A 397 -4.68 -18.63 8.72
C TYR A 397 -4.18 -19.40 7.50
N SER A 398 -5.13 -19.99 6.79
CA SER A 398 -4.87 -20.78 5.58
C SER A 398 -4.53 -19.89 4.38
N LEU A 399 -3.92 -20.50 3.36
CA LEU A 399 -3.67 -19.82 2.09
C LEU A 399 -4.98 -19.33 1.45
N ASP A 400 -6.05 -20.10 1.51
CA ASP A 400 -7.32 -19.72 0.91
C ASP A 400 -7.95 -18.49 1.59
N GLU A 401 -7.85 -18.40 2.92
CA GLU A 401 -8.26 -17.21 3.66
C GLU A 401 -7.38 -16.00 3.32
N ALA A 402 -6.06 -16.18 3.26
CA ALA A 402 -5.14 -15.10 2.90
C ALA A 402 -5.46 -14.51 1.50
N LEU A 403 -5.80 -15.38 0.53
CA LEU A 403 -6.22 -14.96 -0.81
C LEU A 403 -7.59 -14.26 -0.81
N GLU A 404 -8.54 -14.77 -0.02
CA GLU A 404 -9.88 -14.21 0.13
C GLU A 404 -9.87 -12.79 0.71
N TRP A 405 -8.98 -12.55 1.67
CA TRP A 405 -8.80 -11.24 2.31
C TRP A 405 -7.82 -10.32 1.58
N GLY A 406 -7.22 -10.77 0.48
CA GLY A 406 -6.25 -9.97 -0.29
C GLY A 406 -4.97 -9.65 0.47
N ILE A 407 -4.57 -10.53 1.40
CA ILE A 407 -3.26 -10.50 2.05
C ILE A 407 -2.18 -10.60 0.97
N THR A 408 -1.07 -9.89 1.18
CA THR A 408 0.07 -9.85 0.24
C THR A 408 1.38 -9.81 1.01
N GLY A 409 2.49 -10.16 0.36
CA GLY A 409 3.82 -10.09 0.99
C GLY A 409 4.09 -11.18 2.02
N PRO A 410 4.72 -10.84 3.17
CA PRO A 410 5.10 -11.82 4.19
C PRO A 410 3.93 -12.67 4.69
N GLY A 411 2.72 -12.12 4.77
CA GLY A 411 1.52 -12.87 5.17
C GLY A 411 1.15 -14.02 4.21
N LEU A 412 1.26 -13.81 2.88
CA LEU A 412 1.04 -14.89 1.90
C LEU A 412 2.17 -15.91 1.94
N ARG A 413 3.41 -15.43 2.06
CA ARG A 413 4.60 -16.29 2.13
C ARG A 413 4.58 -17.17 3.37
N ALA A 414 4.02 -16.69 4.50
CA ALA A 414 3.87 -17.45 5.73
C ALA A 414 2.96 -18.67 5.57
N CYS A 415 1.97 -18.60 4.68
CA CYS A 415 1.10 -19.72 4.32
C CYS A 415 1.73 -20.70 3.33
N GLY A 416 3.02 -20.54 2.98
CA GLY A 416 3.77 -21.44 2.10
C GLY A 416 3.66 -21.15 0.60
N LEU A 417 3.10 -20.00 0.21
CA LEU A 417 3.08 -19.61 -1.20
C LEU A 417 4.35 -18.86 -1.60
N ASP A 418 5.11 -19.41 -2.55
CA ASP A 418 6.24 -18.74 -3.21
C ASP A 418 5.73 -17.63 -4.16
N TRP A 419 5.40 -16.48 -3.57
CA TRP A 419 4.97 -15.29 -4.30
C TRP A 419 5.70 -14.02 -3.84
N ASP A 420 6.42 -13.40 -4.77
CA ASP A 420 7.11 -12.12 -4.60
C ASP A 420 7.15 -11.38 -5.94
N PHE A 421 6.70 -10.12 -5.97
CA PHE A 421 6.66 -9.35 -7.21
C PHE A 421 8.06 -9.11 -7.80
N ARG A 422 9.13 -9.05 -7.00
CA ARG A 422 10.51 -8.88 -7.47
C ARG A 422 10.98 -10.05 -8.35
N LYS A 423 10.42 -11.25 -8.16
CA LYS A 423 10.71 -12.45 -8.98
C LYS A 423 9.65 -12.71 -10.04
N LYS A 424 8.36 -12.64 -9.68
CA LYS A 424 7.27 -13.00 -10.59
C LYS A 424 6.98 -11.89 -11.61
N GLN A 425 7.05 -10.62 -11.21
CA GLN A 425 6.89 -9.45 -12.10
C GLN A 425 8.04 -8.45 -11.88
N PRO A 426 9.27 -8.82 -12.28
CA PRO A 426 10.45 -8.03 -11.95
C PRO A 426 10.36 -6.62 -12.52
N TYR A 427 10.78 -5.65 -11.71
CA TYR A 427 10.86 -4.24 -12.06
C TYR A 427 12.28 -3.74 -11.84
N SER A 428 12.65 -2.66 -12.53
CA SER A 428 13.91 -1.94 -12.35
C SER A 428 15.20 -2.81 -12.35
N GLY A 429 15.20 -4.04 -12.89
CA GLY A 429 16.38 -4.90 -12.95
C GLY A 429 16.50 -5.95 -11.84
N TYR A 430 15.48 -6.16 -10.99
CA TYR A 430 15.51 -7.26 -9.99
C TYR A 430 15.69 -8.65 -10.60
N ASP A 431 15.35 -8.83 -11.88
CA ASP A 431 15.57 -10.05 -12.67
C ASP A 431 17.04 -10.41 -12.87
N GLN A 432 17.95 -9.45 -12.70
CA GLN A 432 19.40 -9.64 -12.88
C GLN A 432 20.10 -10.02 -11.57
N LEU A 433 19.36 -10.10 -10.44
CA LEU A 433 19.90 -10.29 -9.11
C LEU A 433 19.49 -11.65 -8.53
N GLU A 434 20.44 -12.30 -7.88
CA GLU A 434 20.24 -13.61 -7.26
C GLU A 434 19.87 -13.49 -5.79
N PHE A 435 18.67 -13.96 -5.46
CA PHE A 435 18.16 -14.05 -4.10
C PHE A 435 17.04 -15.08 -4.06
N ASP A 436 16.76 -15.58 -2.86
CA ASP A 436 15.73 -16.58 -2.61
C ASP A 436 14.54 -15.94 -1.90
N VAL A 437 13.34 -16.48 -2.13
CA VAL A 437 12.11 -15.97 -1.50
C VAL A 437 11.78 -16.88 -0.31
N PRO A 438 11.84 -16.38 0.94
CA PRO A 438 11.52 -17.19 2.11
C PRO A 438 10.04 -17.53 2.17
N THR A 439 9.72 -18.77 2.54
CA THR A 439 8.34 -19.25 2.69
C THR A 439 8.17 -19.98 4.03
N GLY A 440 7.00 -19.82 4.62
CA GLY A 440 6.57 -20.52 5.84
C GLY A 440 5.77 -21.78 5.50
N SER A 441 5.05 -22.33 6.48
CA SER A 441 4.19 -23.51 6.24
C SER A 441 2.87 -23.46 7.00
N ASN A 442 2.81 -22.75 8.12
CA ASN A 442 1.68 -22.79 9.05
C ASN A 442 0.82 -21.54 8.99
N GLY A 443 1.34 -20.43 8.44
CA GLY A 443 0.62 -19.15 8.40
C GLY A 443 0.43 -18.50 9.77
N ASP A 444 1.23 -18.86 10.77
CA ASP A 444 1.17 -18.34 12.14
C ASP A 444 2.05 -17.09 12.35
N CYS A 445 1.98 -16.49 13.55
CA CYS A 445 2.80 -15.33 13.90
C CYS A 445 4.31 -15.62 13.82
N TYR A 446 4.72 -16.85 14.12
CA TYR A 446 6.12 -17.24 14.11
C TYR A 446 6.69 -17.30 12.69
N ASP A 447 6.00 -17.93 11.76
CA ASP A 447 6.39 -18.02 10.35
C ASP A 447 6.46 -16.63 9.71
N ARG A 448 5.52 -15.73 10.06
CA ARG A 448 5.60 -14.31 9.65
C ARG A 448 6.87 -13.64 10.17
N GLY A 449 7.20 -13.80 11.46
CA GLY A 449 8.44 -13.26 12.03
C GLY A 449 9.70 -13.82 11.36
N MET A 450 9.73 -15.13 11.09
CA MET A 450 10.84 -15.80 10.43
C MET A 450 11.09 -15.26 9.01
N ILE A 451 10.02 -15.04 8.24
CA ILE A 451 10.12 -14.48 6.89
C ILE A 451 10.81 -13.11 6.90
N HIS A 452 10.46 -12.22 7.84
CA HIS A 452 11.10 -10.89 7.92
C HIS A 452 12.59 -11.01 8.25
N VAL A 453 12.96 -11.94 9.13
CA VAL A 453 14.36 -12.20 9.48
C VAL A 453 15.14 -12.74 8.29
N GLU A 454 14.56 -13.67 7.53
CA GLU A 454 15.22 -14.21 6.33
C GLU A 454 15.25 -13.20 5.18
N GLU A 455 14.22 -12.37 5.01
CA GLU A 455 14.23 -11.26 4.05
C GLU A 455 15.39 -10.30 4.30
N MET A 456 15.74 -10.02 5.57
CA MET A 456 16.94 -9.23 5.88
C MET A 456 18.23 -9.88 5.37
N ARG A 457 18.37 -11.21 5.46
CA ARG A 457 19.53 -11.94 4.90
C ARG A 457 19.59 -11.81 3.38
N GLN A 458 18.44 -11.95 2.73
CA GLN A 458 18.34 -11.81 1.27
C GLN A 458 18.58 -10.37 0.81
N SER A 459 18.13 -9.36 1.55
CA SER A 459 18.43 -7.94 1.30
C SER A 459 19.93 -7.68 1.34
N ILE A 460 20.67 -8.22 2.31
CA ILE A 460 22.14 -8.08 2.36
C ILE A 460 22.78 -8.69 1.12
N ARG A 461 22.33 -9.88 0.70
CA ARG A 461 22.81 -10.55 -0.52
C ARG A 461 22.56 -9.71 -1.77
N ILE A 462 21.41 -9.05 -1.86
CA ILE A 462 21.08 -8.12 -2.95
C ILE A 462 21.99 -6.88 -2.91
N ILE A 463 22.15 -6.25 -1.74
CA ILE A 463 22.99 -5.05 -1.57
C ILE A 463 24.45 -5.36 -1.96
N ARG A 464 24.97 -6.52 -1.58
CA ARG A 464 26.32 -6.95 -1.96
C ARG A 464 26.49 -7.10 -3.47
N GLN A 465 25.50 -7.68 -4.17
CA GLN A 465 25.50 -7.74 -5.63
C GLN A 465 25.41 -6.35 -6.28
N CYS A 466 24.60 -5.45 -5.72
CA CYS A 466 24.52 -4.06 -6.20
C CYS A 466 25.86 -3.32 -6.03
N LEU A 467 26.57 -3.57 -4.93
CA LEU A 467 27.89 -3.01 -4.66
C LEU A 467 28.92 -3.50 -5.67
N ASP A 468 28.97 -4.80 -5.93
CA ASP A 468 30.00 -5.40 -6.77
C ASP A 468 29.72 -5.20 -8.29
N ASN A 469 28.46 -5.00 -8.68
CA ASN A 469 28.05 -4.85 -10.09
C ASN A 469 27.56 -3.43 -10.45
N MET A 470 27.90 -2.40 -9.67
CA MET A 470 27.46 -1.03 -9.96
C MET A 470 27.97 -0.54 -11.31
N PRO A 471 27.09 -0.28 -12.31
CA PRO A 471 27.55 0.14 -13.62
C PRO A 471 27.95 1.62 -13.62
N ASP A 472 28.91 1.95 -14.47
CA ASP A 472 29.19 3.34 -14.81
C ASP A 472 28.09 3.92 -15.71
N GLY A 473 27.92 5.24 -15.68
CA GLY A 473 26.98 5.94 -16.54
C GLY A 473 26.17 7.02 -15.82
N PRO A 474 25.16 7.59 -16.50
CA PRO A 474 24.37 8.68 -15.96
C PRO A 474 23.38 8.18 -14.89
N TYR A 475 23.16 9.00 -13.86
CA TYR A 475 22.19 8.74 -12.79
C TYR A 475 20.79 9.34 -13.06
N LYS A 476 20.63 10.03 -14.19
CA LYS A 476 19.38 10.63 -14.69
C LYS A 476 19.20 10.34 -16.18
N ALA A 477 17.95 10.14 -16.58
CA ALA A 477 17.58 9.92 -17.97
C ALA A 477 17.78 11.19 -18.80
N GLU A 478 18.28 11.03 -20.02
CA GLU A 478 18.30 12.09 -21.02
C GLU A 478 16.92 12.18 -21.68
N HIS A 479 15.98 12.83 -21.00
CA HIS A 479 14.61 13.03 -21.49
C HIS A 479 14.10 14.41 -21.04
N PRO A 480 13.34 15.16 -21.88
CA PRO A 480 12.84 16.48 -21.53
C PRO A 480 12.08 16.50 -20.22
N LEU A 481 11.18 15.55 -19.98
CA LEU A 481 10.36 15.48 -18.75
C LEU A 481 11.12 15.01 -17.49
N THR A 482 12.41 14.69 -17.59
CA THR A 482 13.22 14.30 -16.42
C THR A 482 13.37 15.48 -15.48
N THR A 483 12.98 15.27 -14.21
CA THR A 483 12.85 16.38 -13.25
C THR A 483 13.47 16.00 -11.90
N PRO A 484 14.47 16.76 -11.39
CA PRO A 484 15.01 18.01 -11.94
C PRO A 484 16.09 17.77 -13.00
N PRO A 485 16.26 18.67 -13.98
CA PRO A 485 17.26 18.52 -15.03
C PRO A 485 18.71 18.60 -14.49
N PRO A 486 19.72 18.12 -15.25
CA PRO A 486 21.12 18.17 -14.84
C PRO A 486 21.65 19.61 -14.71
N LYS A 487 22.08 19.99 -13.50
CA LYS A 487 22.50 21.36 -13.17
C LYS A 487 23.72 21.83 -13.96
N GLU A 488 24.65 20.91 -14.27
CA GLU A 488 25.88 21.23 -15.01
C GLU A 488 25.58 21.82 -16.39
N ARG A 489 24.54 21.33 -17.08
CA ARG A 489 24.15 21.84 -18.41
C ARG A 489 23.32 23.11 -18.32
N THR A 490 22.59 23.32 -17.22
CA THR A 490 21.67 24.46 -17.02
C THR A 490 22.35 25.82 -17.14
N MET A 491 23.63 25.95 -16.78
CA MET A 491 24.36 27.23 -16.83
C MET A 491 24.99 27.52 -18.20
N HIS A 492 24.96 26.57 -19.13
CA HIS A 492 25.63 26.64 -20.43
C HIS A 492 24.69 26.46 -21.62
N ASP A 493 23.50 25.90 -21.40
CA ASP A 493 22.52 25.54 -22.42
C ASP A 493 21.15 26.18 -22.14
N ILE A 494 20.63 26.96 -23.09
CA ILE A 494 19.41 27.75 -22.89
C ILE A 494 18.17 26.83 -22.82
N GLU A 495 18.15 25.75 -23.59
CA GLU A 495 17.10 24.74 -23.59
C GLU A 495 17.00 24.07 -22.20
N THR A 496 18.13 23.67 -21.64
CA THR A 496 18.17 23.09 -20.28
C THR A 496 17.74 24.11 -19.22
N LEU A 497 18.09 25.40 -19.38
CA LEU A 497 17.66 26.46 -18.45
C LEU A 497 16.15 26.68 -18.49
N ILE A 498 15.55 26.71 -19.68
CA ILE A 498 14.09 26.82 -19.86
C ILE A 498 13.40 25.63 -19.19
N ALA A 499 13.86 24.41 -19.46
CA ALA A 499 13.33 23.19 -18.85
C ALA A 499 13.44 23.22 -17.31
N HIS A 500 14.58 23.67 -16.77
CA HIS A 500 14.77 23.82 -15.33
C HIS A 500 13.77 24.82 -14.74
N PHE A 501 13.63 26.01 -15.35
CA PHE A 501 12.71 27.03 -14.87
C PHE A 501 11.26 26.51 -14.85
N LEU A 502 10.79 25.91 -15.94
CA LEU A 502 9.42 25.41 -16.06
C LEU A 502 9.13 24.25 -15.10
N HIS A 503 10.01 23.24 -15.04
CA HIS A 503 9.77 22.07 -14.18
C HIS A 503 9.84 22.38 -12.69
N VAL A 504 10.68 23.34 -12.27
CA VAL A 504 10.78 23.71 -10.85
C VAL A 504 9.67 24.66 -10.43
N SER A 505 9.22 25.56 -11.31
CA SER A 505 8.16 26.53 -10.96
C SER A 505 6.74 26.00 -11.17
N TRP A 506 6.47 25.33 -12.31
CA TRP A 506 5.12 24.82 -12.65
C TRP A 506 5.00 23.31 -12.46
N GLY A 507 6.09 22.57 -12.70
CA GLY A 507 6.09 21.10 -12.73
C GLY A 507 6.09 20.52 -14.15
N PRO A 508 6.51 19.26 -14.33
CA PRO A 508 6.47 18.61 -15.64
C PRO A 508 5.02 18.31 -16.05
N VAL A 509 4.68 18.54 -17.32
CA VAL A 509 3.37 18.16 -17.89
C VAL A 509 3.46 16.74 -18.40
N LEU A 510 2.68 15.82 -17.82
CA LEU A 510 2.63 14.43 -18.27
C LEU A 510 1.51 14.23 -19.30
N PRO A 511 1.70 13.40 -20.34
CA PRO A 511 0.66 13.14 -21.33
C PRO A 511 -0.58 12.48 -20.70
N PRO A 512 -1.77 12.65 -21.28
CA PRO A 512 -3.00 12.06 -20.76
C PRO A 512 -3.02 10.54 -20.99
N ASP A 513 -2.99 9.76 -19.91
CA ASP A 513 -3.17 8.30 -19.90
C ASP A 513 -3.32 7.83 -18.44
N GLU A 514 -3.41 6.52 -18.23
CA GLU A 514 -3.50 5.84 -16.94
C GLU A 514 -2.36 4.84 -16.79
N SER A 515 -1.67 4.90 -15.65
CA SER A 515 -0.50 4.06 -15.37
C SER A 515 -0.55 3.51 -13.97
N PHE A 516 -0.50 2.19 -13.87
CA PHE A 516 -0.32 1.45 -12.63
C PHE A 516 1.05 0.79 -12.58
N VAL A 517 1.70 0.95 -11.43
CA VAL A 517 2.90 0.18 -11.08
C VAL A 517 2.77 -0.29 -9.64
N ASN A 518 3.02 -1.58 -9.43
CA ASN A 518 3.17 -2.22 -8.14
C ASN A 518 4.64 -2.55 -7.87
N ILE A 519 4.97 -2.62 -6.58
CA ILE A 519 6.24 -3.13 -6.08
C ILE A 519 5.99 -4.10 -4.91
N GLU A 520 6.98 -4.92 -4.61
CA GLU A 520 7.04 -5.64 -3.34
C GLU A 520 7.64 -4.69 -2.28
N ALA A 521 6.78 -4.01 -1.51
CA ALA A 521 7.24 -3.26 -0.35
C ALA A 521 7.60 -4.21 0.80
N THR A 522 8.03 -3.70 1.95
CA THR A 522 8.34 -4.49 3.16
C THR A 522 7.12 -5.22 3.71
N LYS A 523 6.00 -4.50 3.77
CA LYS A 523 4.72 -5.00 4.27
C LYS A 523 3.94 -5.81 3.24
N GLY A 524 4.43 -5.90 2.01
CA GLY A 524 3.77 -6.57 0.88
C GLY A 524 3.51 -5.64 -0.29
N ALA A 525 2.49 -5.94 -1.09
CA ALA A 525 2.33 -5.29 -2.38
C ALA A 525 1.88 -3.82 -2.22
N ASN A 526 2.68 -2.88 -2.71
CA ASN A 526 2.32 -1.46 -2.70
C ASN A 526 2.23 -1.00 -4.15
N GLY A 527 1.15 -0.30 -4.52
CA GLY A 527 0.95 0.16 -5.88
C GLY A 527 0.36 1.56 -5.97
N TYR A 528 0.76 2.27 -7.01
CA TYR A 528 0.22 3.58 -7.34
C TYR A 528 -0.48 3.50 -8.68
N TYR A 529 -1.76 3.87 -8.69
CA TYR A 529 -2.54 4.02 -9.91
C TYR A 529 -2.75 5.51 -10.20
N LEU A 530 -2.06 5.98 -11.23
CA LEU A 530 -1.98 7.38 -11.61
C LEU A 530 -2.79 7.63 -12.87
N ILE A 531 -3.58 8.70 -12.85
CA ILE A 531 -4.33 9.19 -14.00
C ILE A 531 -3.84 10.59 -14.32
N SER A 532 -3.42 10.79 -15.56
CA SER A 532 -3.06 12.10 -16.10
C SER A 532 -4.16 12.57 -17.06
N ASP A 533 -4.50 13.86 -16.98
CA ASP A 533 -5.37 14.55 -17.93
C ASP A 533 -4.59 15.57 -18.78
N GLY A 534 -3.27 15.37 -18.94
CA GLY A 534 -2.43 16.28 -19.73
C GLY A 534 -1.98 17.54 -19.00
N ASN A 535 -1.78 17.47 -17.67
CA ASN A 535 -1.48 18.63 -16.82
C ASN A 535 -0.24 18.40 -15.93
N THR A 536 0.20 19.44 -15.21
CA THR A 536 1.33 19.40 -14.27
C THR A 536 1.03 18.65 -12.96
N MET A 537 -0.24 18.34 -12.71
CA MET A 537 -0.74 17.65 -11.52
C MET A 537 -1.44 16.35 -11.94
N SER A 538 -1.51 15.38 -11.03
CA SER A 538 -2.30 14.17 -11.30
C SER A 538 -3.79 14.50 -11.33
N TYR A 539 -4.53 13.90 -12.26
CA TYR A 539 -5.99 13.97 -12.22
C TYR A 539 -6.53 13.13 -11.04
N ARG A 540 -5.93 11.97 -10.82
CA ARG A 540 -6.23 11.06 -9.71
C ARG A 540 -4.97 10.26 -9.38
N THR A 541 -4.68 10.14 -8.09
CA THR A 541 -3.63 9.25 -7.56
C THR A 541 -4.25 8.32 -6.52
N ARG A 542 -4.50 7.07 -6.89
CA ARG A 542 -4.92 6.01 -5.96
C ARG A 542 -3.67 5.33 -5.40
N ILE A 543 -3.58 5.30 -4.07
CA ILE A 543 -2.50 4.64 -3.33
C ILE A 543 -3.05 3.35 -2.74
N ARG A 544 -2.56 2.22 -3.24
CA ARG A 544 -2.87 0.89 -2.72
C ARG A 544 -1.77 0.45 -1.76
N THR A 545 -2.14 0.38 -0.49
CA THR A 545 -1.27 -0.06 0.59
C THR A 545 -1.65 -1.48 1.04
N PRO A 546 -0.70 -2.33 1.43
CA PRO A 546 -1.00 -3.70 1.83
C PRO A 546 -1.73 -3.74 3.19
N SER A 547 -1.35 -2.87 4.13
CA SER A 547 -1.83 -2.87 5.51
C SER A 547 -3.34 -2.70 5.64
N PHE A 548 -3.98 -1.98 4.70
CA PHE A 548 -5.42 -1.75 4.72
C PHE A 548 -6.21 -3.06 4.66
N ALA A 549 -5.87 -3.96 3.72
CA ALA A 549 -6.49 -5.27 3.62
C ALA A 549 -6.05 -6.21 4.75
N HIS A 550 -4.81 -6.07 5.22
CA HIS A 550 -4.27 -6.92 6.30
C HIS A 550 -5.00 -6.72 7.62
N LEU A 551 -5.24 -5.47 8.02
CA LEU A 551 -5.94 -5.18 9.26
C LEU A 551 -7.40 -5.63 9.21
N GLN A 552 -8.05 -5.53 8.05
CA GLN A 552 -9.45 -5.92 7.90
C GLN A 552 -9.72 -7.38 8.31
N MET A 553 -8.74 -8.27 8.12
CA MET A 553 -8.85 -9.70 8.43
C MET A 553 -8.82 -9.98 9.95
N ILE A 554 -8.44 -9.02 10.80
CA ILE A 554 -8.20 -9.26 12.23
C ILE A 554 -9.37 -9.94 12.96
N PRO A 555 -10.63 -9.49 12.81
CA PRO A 555 -11.76 -10.07 13.52
C PRO A 555 -12.00 -11.54 13.17
N GLN A 556 -11.68 -11.98 11.94
CA GLN A 556 -11.80 -13.39 11.56
C GLN A 556 -10.75 -14.24 12.25
N VAL A 557 -9.50 -13.77 12.28
CA VAL A 557 -8.36 -14.58 12.75
C VAL A 557 -8.33 -14.69 14.27
N ILE A 558 -8.74 -13.64 14.99
CA ILE A 558 -8.59 -13.59 16.45
C ILE A 558 -9.80 -14.12 17.22
N ARG A 559 -10.90 -14.44 16.54
CA ARG A 559 -12.09 -15.01 17.19
C ARG A 559 -11.73 -16.33 17.86
N GLY A 560 -12.10 -16.47 19.12
CA GLY A 560 -11.76 -17.62 19.97
C GLY A 560 -10.36 -17.58 20.58
N SER A 561 -9.60 -16.51 20.35
CA SER A 561 -8.27 -16.31 20.96
C SER A 561 -8.34 -15.36 22.15
N THR A 562 -7.23 -15.22 22.89
CA THR A 562 -7.14 -14.31 24.03
C THR A 562 -6.71 -12.91 23.62
N VAL A 563 -6.90 -11.92 24.50
CA VAL A 563 -6.36 -10.56 24.30
C VAL A 563 -4.82 -10.58 24.16
N ALA A 564 -4.13 -11.49 24.85
CA ALA A 564 -2.68 -11.59 24.75
C ALA A 564 -2.23 -12.11 23.37
N ASP A 565 -3.04 -12.96 22.73
CA ASP A 565 -2.80 -13.45 21.38
C ASP A 565 -3.06 -12.35 20.34
N LEU A 566 -4.03 -11.46 20.59
CA LEU A 566 -4.27 -10.30 19.75
C LEU A 566 -3.02 -9.41 19.67
N ILE A 567 -2.34 -9.15 20.79
CA ILE A 567 -1.11 -8.36 20.81
C ILE A 567 -0.01 -9.02 19.97
N ALA A 568 0.18 -10.33 20.11
CA ALA A 568 1.15 -11.07 19.31
C ALA A 568 0.79 -11.02 17.82
N PHE A 569 -0.49 -11.10 17.50
CA PHE A 569 -0.96 -11.02 16.12
C PHE A 569 -0.73 -9.64 15.51
N LEU A 570 -1.13 -8.57 16.20
CA LEU A 570 -0.89 -7.18 15.77
C LEU A 570 0.60 -6.93 15.50
N GLY A 571 1.47 -7.37 16.41
CA GLY A 571 2.91 -7.27 16.24
C GLY A 571 3.45 -8.04 15.03
N SER A 572 2.80 -9.14 14.63
CA SER A 572 3.23 -9.98 13.49
C SER A 572 2.77 -9.49 12.10
N ILE A 573 1.84 -8.54 12.02
CA ILE A 573 1.28 -8.05 10.74
C ILE A 573 2.26 -7.08 10.03
N ASP A 574 3.12 -6.39 10.78
CA ASP A 574 3.93 -5.25 10.29
C ASP A 574 3.05 -4.17 9.64
N PHE A 575 2.23 -3.47 10.42
CA PHE A 575 1.43 -2.36 9.93
C PHE A 575 1.91 -1.02 10.46
N VAL A 576 1.55 0.03 9.74
CA VAL A 576 1.74 1.42 10.17
C VAL A 576 0.43 2.17 9.90
N MET A 577 -0.11 2.87 10.89
CA MET A 577 -1.42 3.53 10.72
C MET A 577 -1.45 4.62 9.65
N SER A 578 -0.32 5.27 9.36
CA SER A 578 -0.26 6.21 8.23
C SER A 578 -0.38 5.53 6.87
N ASP A 579 0.00 4.25 6.76
CA ASP A 579 -0.13 3.44 5.53
C ASP A 579 -1.58 2.98 5.32
N VAL A 580 -2.26 2.67 6.41
CA VAL A 580 -3.68 2.27 6.41
C VAL A 580 -4.57 3.46 6.03
N ASP A 581 -4.38 4.57 6.73
CA ASP A 581 -5.27 5.73 6.63
C ASP A 581 -4.92 6.65 5.46
N ARG A 582 -3.65 6.73 5.05
CA ARG A 582 -3.10 7.59 3.98
C ARG A 582 -3.18 9.11 4.25
#